data_AF-A0A7J2YC53-F1
#
_entry.id   AF-A0A7J2YC53-F1
#
_cell.length_a   1.000
_cell.length_b   1.000
_cell.length_c   1.000
_cell.angle_alpha   90.00
_cell.angle_beta   90.00
_cell.angle_gamma   90.00
#
_symmetry.space_group_name_H-M   'P 1'
#
loop_
_entity.id
_entity.type
_entity.pdbx_description
1 polymer ?
#
loop_
_entity_poly.entity_id
_entity_poly.type
_entity_poly.pdbx_seq_one_letter_code
_entity_poly.pdbx_strand_id
1 'polypeptide(L)'
;MMWSEKYRPKSVKQMIGNEETRITFLEWLVNWKDGSKPILLAGPPGTGKTTLVKAVVNELGYDMVELNASDVRTKEKLQSIIPSLLSNVGVLGKKTLLFLDEVDGMSARGDRGGFATLLTLLKKPTIPIVLAANAEVGEQIKELKRVATMLKFKRLPPRLLALYLDHILKMENASVSIGDKIRLIGVSNGDVRTLLNEAQSLATAGFSEGFQPTDFSVDIDKAIATFFSIDKVEEALDILARSEGFYNDPRFAGYDSEKRRTDKLAALFSSIVTSNVDIERMADMLNALAYADVMIGKMGRTRQWRLLRYIDTILTYKLFNASRGLAYNQYDIPFVLMNRVFREARLIREIIGALARNTHISKRRAANFLPYLLFILSKSKFDVDEFLNANNMSPELKELVEGEIARLVKVVKK
;
A
#
# COMPACT_ATOMS: atom_id res chain seq x y z
N MET A 1 -1.91 19.09 25.57
CA MET A 1 -2.82 18.04 25.07
C MET A 1 -2.52 17.81 23.59
N MET A 2 -2.51 16.57 23.12
CA MET A 2 -2.26 16.28 21.70
C MET A 2 -3.37 16.88 20.82
N TRP A 3 -3.02 17.53 19.71
CA TRP A 3 -3.98 18.13 18.78
C TRP A 3 -4.93 17.08 18.17
N SER A 4 -4.42 15.87 17.93
CA SER A 4 -5.21 14.74 17.45
C SER A 4 -6.36 14.33 18.37
N GLU A 5 -6.23 14.57 19.69
CA GLU A 5 -7.32 14.36 20.66
C GLU A 5 -8.15 15.62 20.89
N LYS A 6 -7.49 16.79 21.00
CA LYS A 6 -8.17 18.09 21.19
C LYS A 6 -9.18 18.38 20.08
N TYR A 7 -8.80 18.10 18.84
CA TYR A 7 -9.61 18.32 17.63
C TYR A 7 -10.26 17.05 17.11
N ARG A 8 -10.35 15.99 17.93
CA ARG A 8 -11.09 14.79 17.54
C ARG A 8 -12.56 15.18 17.27
N PRO A 9 -13.08 14.94 16.05
CA PRO A 9 -14.47 15.25 15.71
C PRO A 9 -15.46 14.62 16.69
N LYS A 10 -16.40 15.43 17.20
CA LYS A 10 -17.47 14.98 18.11
C LYS A 10 -18.79 14.68 17.41
N SER A 11 -18.94 15.16 16.17
CA SER A 11 -20.10 14.93 15.31
C SER A 11 -19.65 14.58 13.90
N VAL A 12 -20.50 13.89 13.13
CA VAL A 12 -20.19 13.50 11.75
C VAL A 12 -19.92 14.72 10.86
N LYS A 13 -20.58 15.85 11.13
CA LYS A 13 -20.42 17.11 10.39
C LYS A 13 -19.03 17.73 10.50
N GLN A 14 -18.33 17.50 11.61
CA GLN A 14 -16.96 18.00 11.83
C GLN A 14 -15.90 17.14 11.15
N MET A 15 -16.27 15.93 10.72
CA MET A 15 -15.33 15.04 10.06
C MET A 15 -15.04 15.52 8.64
N ILE A 16 -13.83 15.24 8.15
CA ILE A 16 -13.40 15.51 6.77
C ILE A 16 -13.23 14.20 5.98
N GLY A 17 -13.67 14.20 4.72
CA GLY A 17 -13.46 13.10 3.77
C GLY A 17 -14.33 11.86 4.01
N ASN A 18 -14.32 10.95 3.04
CA ASN A 18 -15.10 9.70 3.03
C ASN A 18 -16.61 9.92 3.25
N GLU A 19 -17.18 10.99 2.69
CA GLU A 19 -18.57 11.43 2.93
C GLU A 19 -19.62 10.35 2.67
N GLU A 20 -19.56 9.70 1.50
CA GLU A 20 -20.44 8.59 1.13
C GLU A 20 -20.42 7.49 2.21
N THR A 21 -19.23 7.04 2.59
CA THR A 21 -19.03 6.01 3.62
C THR A 21 -19.62 6.43 4.98
N ARG A 22 -19.48 7.71 5.37
CA ARG A 22 -20.05 8.21 6.63
C ARG A 22 -21.58 8.22 6.60
N ILE A 23 -22.17 8.64 5.48
CA ILE A 23 -23.63 8.68 5.30
C ILE A 23 -24.19 7.26 5.34
N THR A 24 -23.60 6.32 4.58
CA THR A 24 -24.04 4.92 4.58
C THR A 24 -23.94 4.28 5.97
N PHE A 25 -22.90 4.61 6.75
CA PHE A 25 -22.76 4.11 8.12
C PHE A 25 -23.85 4.66 9.05
N LEU A 26 -24.15 5.96 8.94
CA LEU A 26 -25.22 6.61 9.72
C LEU A 26 -26.60 6.00 9.38
N GLU A 27 -26.90 5.87 8.10
CA GLU A 27 -28.15 5.26 7.62
C GLU A 27 -28.30 3.81 8.09
N TRP A 28 -27.22 3.04 8.09
CA TRP A 28 -27.21 1.68 8.59
C TRP A 28 -27.56 1.62 10.08
N LEU A 29 -26.96 2.47 10.92
CA LEU A 29 -27.17 2.41 12.36
C LEU A 29 -28.58 2.91 12.75
N VAL A 30 -29.09 3.93 12.05
CA VAL A 30 -30.46 4.43 12.25
C VAL A 30 -31.50 3.37 11.88
N ASN A 31 -31.29 2.64 10.79
CA ASN A 31 -32.21 1.61 10.31
C ASN A 31 -31.89 0.21 10.86
N TRP A 32 -31.00 0.11 11.86
CA TRP A 32 -30.55 -1.17 12.37
C TRP A 32 -31.68 -1.93 13.09
N LYS A 33 -31.82 -3.20 12.76
CA LYS A 33 -32.75 -4.17 13.37
C LYS A 33 -32.02 -5.45 13.74
N ASP A 34 -32.58 -6.25 14.64
CA ASP A 34 -32.01 -7.54 15.02
C ASP A 34 -31.72 -8.42 13.78
N GLY A 35 -30.53 -9.00 13.74
CA GLY A 35 -30.06 -9.78 12.60
C GLY A 35 -29.55 -8.96 11.41
N SER A 36 -29.56 -7.62 11.47
CA SER A 36 -28.93 -6.78 10.44
C SER A 36 -27.44 -7.07 10.35
N LYS A 37 -26.93 -7.15 9.12
CA LYS A 37 -25.52 -7.46 8.89
C LYS A 37 -24.60 -6.44 9.60
N PRO A 38 -23.55 -6.90 10.29
CA PRO A 38 -22.52 -6.03 10.86
C PRO A 38 -21.84 -5.17 9.80
N ILE A 39 -21.25 -4.05 10.21
CA ILE A 39 -20.38 -3.25 9.34
C ILE A 39 -18.90 -3.55 9.60
N LEU A 40 -18.13 -3.67 8.52
CA LEU A 40 -16.67 -3.69 8.53
C LEU A 40 -16.11 -2.41 7.91
N LEU A 41 -15.51 -1.55 8.73
CA LEU A 41 -14.78 -0.36 8.30
C LEU A 41 -13.35 -0.78 7.95
N ALA A 42 -13.01 -0.76 6.65
CA ALA A 42 -11.69 -1.16 6.18
C ALA A 42 -11.00 -0.01 5.46
N GLY A 43 -9.74 0.25 5.79
CA GLY A 43 -8.94 1.24 5.09
C GLY A 43 -7.71 1.69 5.88
N PRO A 44 -6.89 2.58 5.32
CA PRO A 44 -5.63 3.03 5.94
C PRO A 44 -5.82 3.64 7.35
N PRO A 45 -4.78 3.65 8.19
CA PRO A 45 -4.81 4.32 9.49
C PRO A 45 -5.04 5.82 9.33
N GLY A 46 -5.56 6.45 10.39
CA GLY A 46 -5.74 7.91 10.44
C GLY A 46 -6.78 8.52 9.50
N THR A 47 -7.60 7.68 8.85
CA THR A 47 -8.70 8.10 7.95
C THR A 47 -10.03 8.37 8.66
N GLY A 48 -10.11 8.13 9.98
CA GLY A 48 -11.27 8.44 10.81
C GLY A 48 -12.22 7.29 11.13
N LYS A 49 -11.83 6.02 10.92
CA LYS A 49 -12.66 4.84 11.22
C LYS A 49 -13.20 4.82 12.67
N THR A 50 -12.31 4.79 13.66
CA THR A 50 -12.66 4.79 15.09
C THR A 50 -13.41 6.07 15.49
N THR A 51 -13.03 7.22 14.91
CA THR A 51 -13.68 8.50 15.15
C THR A 51 -15.12 8.52 14.65
N LEU A 52 -15.40 7.94 13.48
CA LEU A 52 -16.76 7.86 12.92
C LEU A 52 -17.69 7.11 13.88
N VAL A 53 -17.27 5.95 14.36
CA VAL A 53 -18.08 5.13 15.28
C VAL A 53 -18.39 5.92 16.55
N LYS A 54 -17.36 6.52 17.17
CA LYS A 54 -17.53 7.33 18.39
C LYS A 54 -18.46 8.53 18.19
N ALA A 55 -18.31 9.25 17.07
CA ALA A 55 -19.13 10.41 16.77
C ALA A 55 -20.60 10.03 16.59
N VAL A 56 -20.88 8.98 15.80
CA VAL A 56 -22.25 8.54 15.49
C VAL A 56 -22.94 7.93 16.70
N VAL A 57 -22.23 7.09 17.48
CA VAL A 57 -22.76 6.52 18.73
C VAL A 57 -23.21 7.63 19.68
N ASN A 58 -22.35 8.64 19.87
CA ASN A 58 -22.66 9.77 20.74
C ASN A 58 -23.85 10.59 20.23
N GLU A 59 -23.93 10.80 18.91
CA GLU A 59 -25.01 11.55 18.26
C GLU A 59 -26.37 10.81 18.32
N LEU A 60 -26.36 9.48 18.24
CA LEU A 60 -27.56 8.63 18.33
C LEU A 60 -27.88 8.15 19.76
N GLY A 61 -27.06 8.51 20.75
CA GLY A 61 -27.27 8.15 22.16
C GLY A 61 -27.09 6.67 22.49
N TYR A 62 -26.28 5.94 21.72
CA TYR A 62 -25.91 4.55 22.02
C TYR A 62 -24.84 4.49 23.12
N ASP A 63 -24.85 3.43 23.92
CA ASP A 63 -23.68 3.07 24.72
C ASP A 63 -22.72 2.25 23.84
N MET A 64 -21.43 2.53 23.85
CA MET A 64 -20.45 1.78 23.05
C MET A 64 -19.51 0.98 23.93
N VAL A 65 -19.35 -0.29 23.57
CA VAL A 65 -18.32 -1.15 24.12
C VAL A 65 -17.23 -1.31 23.08
N GLU A 66 -16.09 -0.68 23.33
CA GLU A 66 -14.90 -0.75 22.49
C GLU A 66 -13.98 -1.87 23.01
N LEU A 67 -13.69 -2.84 22.16
CA LEU A 67 -12.71 -3.89 22.43
C LEU A 67 -11.66 -3.86 21.33
N ASN A 68 -10.38 -3.86 21.70
CA ASN A 68 -9.32 -4.13 20.73
C ASN A 68 -9.28 -5.64 20.48
N ALA A 69 -9.44 -6.05 19.22
CA ALA A 69 -9.41 -7.45 18.82
C ALA A 69 -8.08 -8.13 19.16
N SER A 70 -6.97 -7.37 19.23
CA SER A 70 -5.69 -7.89 19.69
C SER A 70 -5.66 -8.28 21.17
N ASP A 71 -6.57 -7.75 21.99
CA ASP A 71 -6.61 -8.03 23.43
C ASP A 71 -7.55 -9.19 23.75
N VAL A 72 -8.51 -9.46 22.86
CA VAL A 72 -9.49 -10.55 22.99
C VAL A 72 -9.10 -11.76 22.12
N ARG A 73 -7.91 -12.30 22.36
CA ARG A 73 -7.30 -13.40 21.56
C ARG A 73 -7.92 -14.78 21.79
N THR A 74 -8.63 -14.99 22.90
CA THR A 74 -9.13 -16.33 23.27
C THR A 74 -10.65 -16.42 23.20
N LYS A 75 -11.13 -17.59 22.76
CA LYS A 75 -12.54 -17.94 22.72
C LYS A 75 -13.23 -17.73 24.07
N GLU A 76 -12.58 -18.10 25.18
CA GLU A 76 -13.15 -17.96 26.53
C GLU A 76 -13.43 -16.49 26.89
N LYS A 77 -12.53 -15.56 26.52
CA LYS A 77 -12.73 -14.12 26.79
C LYS A 77 -13.85 -13.52 25.94
N LEU A 78 -13.95 -13.91 24.66
CA LEU A 78 -15.09 -13.49 23.82
C LEU A 78 -16.41 -14.04 24.37
N GLN A 79 -16.41 -15.30 24.82
CA GLN A 79 -17.59 -15.95 25.36
C GLN A 79 -17.99 -15.49 26.76
N SER A 80 -17.08 -14.90 27.54
CA SER A 80 -17.42 -14.30 28.84
C SER A 80 -17.92 -12.87 28.70
N ILE A 81 -17.30 -12.08 27.82
CA ILE A 81 -17.64 -10.66 27.65
C ILE A 81 -18.96 -10.50 26.90
N ILE A 82 -19.14 -11.23 25.79
CA ILE A 82 -20.23 -10.92 24.87
C ILE A 82 -21.62 -11.26 25.43
N PRO A 83 -21.89 -12.42 26.03
CA PRO A 83 -23.22 -12.71 26.59
C PRO A 83 -23.67 -11.70 27.64
N SER A 84 -22.76 -11.22 28.49
CA SER A 84 -23.05 -10.17 29.49
C SER A 84 -23.37 -8.82 28.86
N LEU A 85 -22.83 -8.53 27.67
CA LEU A 85 -23.17 -7.34 26.89
C LEU A 85 -24.50 -7.48 26.14
N LEU A 86 -24.86 -8.71 25.75
CA LEU A 86 -26.11 -9.01 25.06
C LEU A 86 -27.32 -9.07 26.01
N SER A 87 -27.10 -9.44 27.28
CA SER A 87 -28.17 -9.55 28.29
C SER A 87 -28.47 -8.24 29.01
N ASN A 88 -27.48 -7.34 29.11
CA ASN A 88 -27.67 -6.01 29.69
C ASN A 88 -28.20 -5.07 28.60
N VAL A 89 -29.53 -4.93 28.55
CA VAL A 89 -30.13 -3.63 28.17
C VAL A 89 -29.39 -2.60 29.01
N GLY A 90 -28.74 -1.60 28.38
CA GLY A 90 -27.78 -0.73 29.07
C GLY A 90 -28.32 -0.20 30.40
N VAL A 91 -27.45 0.10 31.36
CA VAL A 91 -27.80 0.50 32.75
C VAL A 91 -28.85 1.63 32.82
N LEU A 92 -29.03 2.37 31.73
CA LEU A 92 -29.97 3.48 31.56
C LEU A 92 -31.05 3.26 30.47
N GLY A 93 -31.25 2.04 29.98
CA GLY A 93 -32.20 1.73 28.89
C GLY A 93 -31.71 2.07 27.48
N LYS A 94 -30.44 2.46 27.33
CA LYS A 94 -29.82 2.78 26.04
C LYS A 94 -29.47 1.52 25.26
N LYS A 95 -29.54 1.61 23.93
CA LYS A 95 -29.08 0.55 23.03
C LYS A 95 -27.54 0.50 23.05
N THR A 96 -27.00 -0.71 23.16
CA THR A 96 -25.54 -0.94 23.19
C THR A 96 -25.02 -1.27 21.80
N LEU A 97 -23.90 -0.68 21.39
CA LEU A 97 -23.16 -1.01 20.17
C LEU A 97 -21.81 -1.65 20.54
N LEU A 98 -21.47 -2.76 19.88
CA LEU A 98 -20.16 -3.39 20.02
C LEU A 98 -19.22 -2.90 18.91
N PHE A 99 -18.10 -2.30 19.30
CA PHE A 99 -17.04 -1.89 18.39
C PHE A 99 -15.79 -2.74 18.62
N LEU A 100 -15.36 -3.49 17.60
CA LEU A 100 -14.12 -4.25 17.61
C LEU A 100 -13.09 -3.55 16.72
N ASP A 101 -12.04 -3.00 17.32
CA ASP A 101 -10.94 -2.35 16.58
C ASP A 101 -9.81 -3.36 16.25
N GLU A 102 -9.03 -3.08 15.21
CA GLU A 102 -7.86 -3.85 14.78
C GLU A 102 -8.12 -5.36 14.51
N VAL A 103 -9.26 -5.70 13.89
CA VAL A 103 -9.67 -7.10 13.65
C VAL A 103 -8.76 -7.87 12.69
N ASP A 104 -7.93 -7.17 11.92
CA ASP A 104 -6.88 -7.75 11.07
C ASP A 104 -5.67 -8.25 11.87
N GLY A 105 -5.53 -7.84 13.14
CA GLY A 105 -4.49 -8.30 14.06
C GLY A 105 -4.71 -9.72 14.62
N MET A 106 -5.91 -10.30 14.48
CA MET A 106 -6.26 -11.63 15.01
C MET A 106 -5.68 -12.76 14.13
N SER A 107 -4.46 -13.23 14.43
CA SER A 107 -3.80 -14.28 13.63
C SER A 107 -4.42 -15.67 13.78
N ALA A 108 -4.78 -16.29 12.65
CA ALA A 108 -5.25 -17.68 12.58
C ALA A 108 -4.31 -18.75 13.18
N ARG A 109 -3.01 -18.44 13.40
CA ARG A 109 -2.03 -19.39 13.96
C ARG A 109 -1.81 -19.27 15.46
N GLY A 110 -2.14 -18.13 16.06
CA GLY A 110 -2.00 -17.88 17.52
C GLY A 110 -3.33 -17.97 18.29
N ASP A 111 -4.45 -17.84 17.59
CA ASP A 111 -5.76 -17.65 18.18
C ASP A 111 -6.50 -18.98 18.25
N ARG A 112 -6.42 -19.66 19.41
CA ARG A 112 -7.15 -20.92 19.71
C ARG A 112 -8.68 -20.71 19.66
N GLY A 113 -9.25 -20.58 18.46
CA GLY A 113 -10.70 -20.55 18.20
C GLY A 113 -11.42 -19.22 18.41
N GLY A 114 -10.71 -18.12 18.71
CA GLY A 114 -11.32 -16.79 18.91
C GLY A 114 -12.00 -16.24 17.64
N PHE A 115 -11.28 -16.25 16.52
CA PHE A 115 -11.79 -15.76 15.24
C PHE A 115 -13.00 -16.55 14.71
N ALA A 116 -12.97 -17.89 14.83
CA ALA A 116 -14.11 -18.74 14.46
C ALA A 116 -15.36 -18.45 15.31
N THR A 117 -15.18 -18.18 16.61
CA THR A 117 -16.28 -17.82 17.52
C THR A 117 -16.85 -16.45 17.17
N LEU A 118 -15.98 -15.48 16.84
CA LEU A 118 -16.41 -14.18 16.33
C LEU A 118 -17.27 -14.33 15.06
N LEU A 119 -16.85 -15.17 14.10
CA LEU A 119 -17.65 -15.43 12.90
C LEU A 119 -19.03 -16.02 13.20
N THR A 120 -19.16 -16.87 14.21
CA THR A 120 -20.47 -17.40 14.62
C THR A 120 -21.37 -16.31 15.21
N LEU A 121 -20.79 -15.38 15.96
CA LEU A 121 -21.50 -14.25 16.55
C LEU A 121 -22.02 -13.28 15.48
N LEU A 122 -21.20 -12.98 14.48
CA LEU A 122 -21.54 -12.06 13.39
C LEU A 122 -22.68 -12.55 12.50
N LYS A 123 -23.03 -13.84 12.52
CA LYS A 123 -24.11 -14.41 11.69
C LYS A 123 -25.51 -14.07 12.20
N LYS A 124 -25.68 -13.91 13.52
CA LYS A 124 -26.97 -13.58 14.15
C LYS A 124 -26.76 -12.54 15.27
N PRO A 125 -26.42 -11.29 14.90
CA PRO A 125 -26.19 -10.24 15.89
C PRO A 125 -27.53 -9.78 16.51
N THR A 126 -27.58 -9.72 17.84
CA THR A 126 -28.69 -9.15 18.62
C THR A 126 -28.42 -7.69 19.04
N ILE A 127 -27.22 -7.17 18.76
CA ILE A 127 -26.84 -5.77 18.93
C ILE A 127 -26.11 -5.28 17.66
N PRO A 128 -26.06 -3.97 17.37
CA PRO A 128 -25.21 -3.46 16.31
C PRO A 128 -23.74 -3.79 16.57
N ILE A 129 -23.08 -4.39 15.57
CA ILE A 129 -21.66 -4.74 15.64
C ILE A 129 -20.93 -4.00 14.52
N VAL A 130 -19.86 -3.33 14.91
CA VAL A 130 -18.95 -2.62 13.99
C VAL A 130 -17.54 -3.14 14.18
N LEU A 131 -16.90 -3.47 13.08
CA LEU A 131 -15.54 -3.99 13.01
C LEU A 131 -14.67 -2.95 12.31
N ALA A 132 -13.44 -2.72 12.78
CA ALA A 132 -12.47 -1.89 12.09
C ALA A 132 -11.18 -2.65 11.76
N ALA A 133 -10.70 -2.49 10.54
CA ALA A 133 -9.46 -3.07 10.04
C ALA A 133 -8.60 -2.03 9.33
N ASN A 134 -7.27 -2.18 9.42
CA ASN A 134 -6.32 -1.32 8.72
C ASN A 134 -6.02 -1.81 7.30
N ALA A 135 -6.26 -3.09 7.01
CA ALA A 135 -6.12 -3.69 5.69
C ALA A 135 -7.45 -3.93 4.97
N GLU A 136 -7.49 -3.66 3.67
CA GLU A 136 -8.63 -4.01 2.79
C GLU A 136 -8.56 -5.44 2.23
N VAL A 137 -7.36 -6.03 2.29
CA VAL A 137 -7.03 -7.34 1.72
C VAL A 137 -6.31 -8.16 2.79
N GLY A 138 -6.78 -9.39 2.96
CA GLY A 138 -6.26 -10.35 3.92
C GLY A 138 -7.15 -11.58 3.94
N GLU A 139 -6.65 -12.69 4.47
CA GLU A 139 -7.45 -13.91 4.61
C GLU A 139 -8.61 -13.69 5.60
N GLN A 140 -8.36 -13.05 6.75
CA GLN A 140 -9.42 -12.71 7.70
C GLN A 140 -10.45 -11.75 7.10
N ILE A 141 -9.99 -10.73 6.39
CA ILE A 141 -10.88 -9.75 5.73
C ILE A 141 -11.78 -10.43 4.69
N LYS A 142 -11.27 -11.43 3.97
CA LYS A 142 -12.09 -12.23 3.03
C LYS A 142 -13.19 -13.00 3.76
N GLU A 143 -12.90 -13.56 4.93
CA GLU A 143 -13.90 -14.28 5.73
C GLU A 143 -14.93 -13.33 6.35
N LEU A 144 -14.50 -12.19 6.90
CA LEU A 144 -15.38 -11.16 7.46
C LEU A 144 -16.32 -10.56 6.40
N LYS A 145 -15.85 -10.37 5.16
CA LYS A 145 -16.68 -9.92 4.02
C LYS A 145 -17.86 -10.85 3.72
N ARG A 146 -17.83 -12.12 4.14
CA ARG A 146 -18.95 -13.06 3.95
C ARG A 146 -20.10 -12.79 4.92
N VAL A 147 -19.81 -12.22 6.09
CA VAL A 147 -20.78 -12.02 7.19
C VAL A 147 -21.10 -10.55 7.46
N ALA A 148 -20.23 -9.61 7.05
CA ALA A 148 -20.38 -8.18 7.28
C ALA A 148 -20.37 -7.36 5.97
N THR A 149 -21.08 -6.23 5.97
CA THR A 149 -21.04 -5.24 4.90
C THR A 149 -19.80 -4.37 5.06
N MET A 150 -18.92 -4.38 4.05
CA MET A 150 -17.68 -3.61 4.13
C MET A 150 -17.86 -2.19 3.60
N LEU A 151 -17.53 -1.19 4.42
CA LEU A 151 -17.38 0.20 4.01
C LEU A 151 -15.90 0.55 3.90
N LYS A 152 -15.51 1.09 2.74
CA LYS A 152 -14.12 1.42 2.44
C LYS A 152 -13.78 2.85 2.84
N PHE A 153 -12.68 3.01 3.57
CA PHE A 153 -12.07 4.31 3.86
C PHE A 153 -10.87 4.52 2.95
N LYS A 154 -10.86 5.66 2.25
CA LYS A 154 -9.75 6.09 1.41
C LYS A 154 -8.90 7.11 2.14
N ARG A 155 -7.63 7.21 1.74
CA ARG A 155 -6.73 8.32 2.14
C ARG A 155 -7.37 9.65 1.74
N LEU A 156 -7.21 10.66 2.58
CA LEU A 156 -7.80 11.96 2.30
C LEU A 156 -6.99 12.69 1.20
N PRO A 157 -7.66 13.39 0.27
CA PRO A 157 -6.97 14.18 -0.75
C PRO A 157 -6.11 15.30 -0.14
N PRO A 158 -4.94 15.62 -0.72
CA PRO A 158 -4.04 16.68 -0.23
C PRO A 158 -4.72 18.04 -0.05
N ARG A 159 -5.62 18.41 -0.96
CA ARG A 159 -6.38 19.67 -0.90
C ARG A 159 -7.25 19.76 0.37
N LEU A 160 -7.89 18.64 0.73
CA LEU A 160 -8.75 18.59 1.91
C LEU A 160 -7.93 18.63 3.20
N LEU A 161 -6.77 17.97 3.21
CA LEU A 161 -5.81 18.05 4.32
C LEU A 161 -5.30 19.48 4.52
N ALA A 162 -4.99 20.20 3.42
CA ALA A 162 -4.56 21.59 3.49
C ALA A 162 -5.60 22.49 4.14
N LEU A 163 -6.86 22.41 3.69
CA LEU A 163 -7.97 23.18 4.24
C LEU A 163 -8.18 22.90 5.73
N TYR A 164 -8.09 21.63 6.12
CA TYR A 164 -8.23 21.24 7.51
C TYR A 164 -7.06 21.72 8.37
N LEU A 165 -5.82 21.59 7.88
CA LEU A 165 -4.64 22.10 8.56
C LEU A 165 -4.74 23.61 8.78
N ASP A 166 -5.13 24.37 7.76
CA ASP A 166 -5.31 25.82 7.87
C ASP A 166 -6.35 26.21 8.92
N HIS A 167 -7.44 25.45 8.99
CA HIS A 167 -8.47 25.65 10.01
C HIS A 167 -7.92 25.40 11.43
N ILE A 168 -7.18 24.32 11.64
CA ILE A 168 -6.57 24.01 12.95
C ILE A 168 -5.50 25.04 13.34
N LEU A 169 -4.63 25.43 12.41
CA LEU A 169 -3.60 26.44 12.64
C LEU A 169 -4.20 27.79 13.05
N LYS A 170 -5.30 28.20 12.42
CA LYS A 170 -6.05 29.39 12.84
C LYS A 170 -6.61 29.27 14.25
N MET A 171 -7.14 28.10 14.63
CA MET A 171 -7.66 27.88 15.98
C MET A 171 -6.56 27.89 17.06
N GLU A 172 -5.35 27.49 16.72
CA GLU A 172 -4.20 27.49 17.63
C GLU A 172 -3.37 28.79 17.57
N ASN A 173 -3.81 29.78 16.78
CA ASN A 173 -3.07 31.01 16.49
C ASN A 173 -1.61 30.74 16.05
N ALA A 174 -1.39 29.67 15.29
CA ALA A 174 -0.08 29.26 14.80
C ALA A 174 0.04 29.51 13.29
N SER A 175 1.20 29.95 12.82
CA SER A 175 1.44 30.29 11.42
C SER A 175 2.56 29.47 10.79
N VAL A 176 2.22 28.42 10.04
CA VAL A 176 3.22 27.57 9.37
C VAL A 176 3.53 28.10 7.96
N SER A 177 4.80 28.02 7.53
CA SER A 177 5.21 28.41 6.19
C SER A 177 4.51 27.57 5.10
N ILE A 178 4.39 28.11 3.87
CA ILE A 178 3.76 27.38 2.76
C ILE A 178 4.55 26.09 2.43
N GLY A 179 5.88 26.15 2.48
CA GLY A 179 6.74 24.99 2.25
C GLY A 179 6.52 23.90 3.30
N ASP A 180 6.45 24.27 4.58
CA ASP A 180 6.18 23.33 5.66
C ASP A 180 4.80 22.70 5.58
N LYS A 181 3.77 23.45 5.15
CA LYS A 181 2.44 22.89 4.92
C LYS A 181 2.46 21.81 3.84
N ILE A 182 3.15 22.06 2.73
CA ILE A 182 3.29 21.08 1.65
C ILE A 182 4.01 19.82 2.17
N ARG A 183 5.11 20.01 2.92
CA ARG A 183 5.85 18.91 3.56
C ARG A 183 4.96 18.10 4.49
N LEU A 184 4.25 18.75 5.40
CA LEU A 184 3.34 18.11 6.36
C LEU A 184 2.29 17.25 5.65
N ILE A 185 1.67 17.78 4.59
CA ILE A 185 0.66 17.06 3.80
C ILE A 185 1.28 15.86 3.08
N GLY A 186 2.47 16.03 2.49
CA GLY A 186 3.20 14.96 1.80
C GLY A 186 3.60 13.82 2.74
N VAL A 187 4.18 14.14 3.89
CA VAL A 187 4.58 13.18 4.93
C VAL A 187 3.37 12.43 5.48
N SER A 188 2.28 13.14 5.72
CA SER A 188 1.05 12.56 6.27
C SER A 188 0.39 11.58 5.31
N ASN A 189 0.56 11.76 3.99
CA ASN A 189 0.05 10.87 2.96
C ASN A 189 -1.44 10.51 3.17
N GLY A 190 -2.28 11.49 3.51
CA GLY A 190 -3.72 11.24 3.74
C GLY A 190 -4.10 10.78 5.15
N ASP A 191 -3.16 10.66 6.10
CA ASP A 191 -3.39 10.36 7.53
C ASP A 191 -3.54 11.66 8.34
N VAL A 192 -4.73 11.90 8.88
CA VAL A 192 -5.04 13.13 9.64
C VAL A 192 -4.38 13.13 11.02
N ARG A 193 -4.20 11.96 11.65
CA ARG A 193 -3.60 11.86 12.98
C ARG A 193 -2.13 12.22 12.91
N THR A 194 -1.42 11.67 11.92
CA THR A 194 -0.03 12.02 11.63
C THR A 194 0.10 13.50 11.32
N LEU A 195 -0.78 14.04 10.45
CA LEU A 195 -0.78 15.47 10.11
C LEU A 195 -0.85 16.38 11.33
N LEU A 196 -1.78 16.10 12.25
CA LEU A 196 -1.97 16.93 13.44
C LEU A 196 -0.81 16.81 14.43
N ASN A 197 -0.26 15.61 14.59
CA ASN A 197 0.87 15.38 15.50
C ASN A 197 2.13 16.09 14.98
N GLU A 198 2.40 16.02 13.67
CA GLU A 198 3.52 16.69 13.04
C GLU A 198 3.35 18.22 13.05
N ALA A 199 2.14 18.71 12.74
CA ALA A 199 1.84 20.14 12.81
C ALA A 199 1.99 20.69 14.24
N GLN A 200 1.56 19.92 15.25
CA GLN A 200 1.75 20.28 16.65
C GLN A 200 3.23 20.31 17.04
N SER A 201 4.00 19.33 16.58
CA SER A 201 5.45 19.26 16.81
C SER A 201 6.13 20.53 16.31
N LEU A 202 5.84 20.93 15.08
CA LEU A 202 6.37 22.16 14.47
C LEU A 202 5.90 23.43 15.19
N ALA A 203 4.64 23.50 15.61
CA ALA A 203 4.11 24.65 16.33
C ALA A 203 4.68 24.79 17.76
N THR A 204 5.00 23.67 18.42
CA THR A 204 5.49 23.65 19.81
C THR A 204 7.00 23.87 19.90
N ALA A 205 7.77 23.42 18.91
CA ALA A 205 9.23 23.60 18.86
C ALA A 205 9.66 25.07 18.72
N GLY A 206 8.72 26.00 18.52
CA GLY A 206 8.97 27.38 18.18
C GLY A 206 9.35 27.50 16.70
N PHE A 207 8.85 28.54 16.03
CA PHE A 207 9.38 28.89 14.72
C PHE A 207 10.85 29.25 14.91
N SER A 208 11.75 28.35 14.55
CA SER A 208 13.12 28.73 14.31
C SER A 208 13.11 29.69 13.12
N GLU A 209 13.01 30.98 13.40
CA GLU A 209 13.60 32.03 12.57
C GLU A 209 15.04 31.59 12.31
N GLY A 210 15.30 31.02 11.13
CA GLY A 210 16.59 30.45 10.80
C GLY A 210 16.57 29.18 9.95
N PHE A 211 15.43 28.50 9.80
CA PHE A 211 15.32 27.49 8.73
C PHE A 211 14.78 28.15 7.46
N GLN A 212 15.71 28.61 6.62
CA GLN A 212 15.36 28.85 5.22
C GLN A 212 14.76 27.55 4.64
N PRO A 213 13.76 27.65 3.75
CA PRO A 213 13.15 26.48 3.12
C PRO A 213 14.14 25.85 2.13
N THR A 214 15.08 25.05 2.63
CA THR A 214 16.00 24.25 1.81
C THR A 214 15.74 22.75 1.87
N ASP A 215 14.86 22.28 2.75
CA ASP A 215 14.51 20.86 2.84
C ASP A 215 13.20 20.56 2.11
N PHE A 216 13.22 20.80 0.80
CA PHE A 216 12.28 20.14 -0.10
C PHE A 216 12.82 18.73 -0.37
N SER A 217 11.97 17.71 -0.19
CA SER A 217 12.20 16.42 -0.84
C SER A 217 12.28 16.67 -2.34
N VAL A 218 13.47 16.53 -2.92
CA VAL A 218 13.64 16.73 -4.36
C VAL A 218 13.02 15.53 -5.05
N ASP A 219 12.14 15.77 -6.03
CA ASP A 219 11.58 14.69 -6.85
C ASP A 219 12.73 13.87 -7.47
N ILE A 220 12.54 12.55 -7.58
CA ILE A 220 13.62 11.66 -8.05
C ILE A 220 14.12 12.05 -9.45
N ASP A 221 13.24 12.53 -10.34
CA ASP A 221 13.60 13.02 -11.67
C ASP A 221 14.53 14.22 -11.62
N LYS A 222 14.15 15.26 -10.85
CA LYS A 222 14.95 16.46 -10.65
C LYS A 222 16.24 16.14 -9.91
N ALA A 223 16.20 15.26 -8.92
CA ALA A 223 17.35 14.89 -8.13
C ALA A 223 18.40 14.18 -8.98
N ILE A 224 17.99 13.23 -9.83
CA ILE A 224 18.91 12.51 -10.71
C ILE A 224 19.43 13.43 -11.83
N ALA A 225 18.57 14.25 -12.43
CA ALA A 225 19.00 15.21 -13.46
C ALA A 225 20.02 16.21 -12.90
N THR A 226 19.76 16.76 -11.71
CA THR A 226 20.69 17.67 -11.04
C THR A 226 21.95 16.92 -10.60
N PHE A 227 21.81 15.69 -10.10
CA PHE A 227 22.94 14.84 -9.74
C PHE A 227 23.92 14.67 -10.90
N PHE A 228 23.48 14.53 -12.16
CA PHE A 228 24.39 14.41 -13.32
C PHE A 228 25.06 15.72 -13.75
N SER A 229 24.57 16.87 -13.27
CA SER A 229 25.01 18.20 -13.68
C SER A 229 25.91 18.91 -12.67
N ILE A 230 25.93 18.48 -11.40
CA ILE A 230 26.69 19.12 -10.31
C ILE A 230 28.20 18.85 -10.39
N ASP A 231 29.05 19.84 -10.08
CA ASP A 231 30.50 19.68 -10.12
C ASP A 231 31.14 19.27 -8.78
N LYS A 232 30.40 19.36 -7.66
CA LYS A 232 30.88 18.99 -6.31
C LYS A 232 30.23 17.73 -5.76
N VAL A 233 31.05 16.84 -5.19
CA VAL A 233 30.60 15.55 -4.66
C VAL A 233 29.66 15.72 -3.47
N GLU A 234 29.93 16.71 -2.61
CA GLU A 234 29.14 16.98 -1.40
C GLU A 234 27.72 17.44 -1.76
N GLU A 235 27.60 18.32 -2.76
CA GLU A 235 26.31 18.80 -3.27
C GLU A 235 25.53 17.68 -3.97
N ALA A 236 26.24 16.79 -4.68
CA ALA A 236 25.63 15.62 -5.32
C ALA A 236 25.12 14.58 -4.31
N LEU A 237 25.87 14.35 -3.21
CA LEU A 237 25.45 13.50 -2.11
C LEU A 237 24.20 14.07 -1.44
N ASP A 238 24.22 15.36 -1.15
CA ASP A 238 23.12 16.06 -0.51
C ASP A 238 21.85 15.99 -1.36
N ILE A 239 21.93 16.21 -2.67
CA ILE A 239 20.77 16.09 -3.57
C ILE A 239 20.24 14.65 -3.67
N LEU A 240 21.11 13.64 -3.77
CA LEU A 240 20.67 12.24 -3.77
C LEU A 240 20.08 11.80 -2.42
N ALA A 241 20.62 12.30 -1.31
CA ALA A 241 20.10 12.01 0.03
C ALA A 241 18.75 12.71 0.27
N ARG A 242 18.57 13.94 -0.23
CA ARG A 242 17.32 14.71 -0.18
C ARG A 242 16.24 14.20 -1.13
N SER A 243 16.57 13.29 -2.05
CA SER A 243 15.56 12.60 -2.86
C SER A 243 14.79 11.59 -2.00
N GLU A 244 13.85 12.09 -1.20
CA GLU A 244 13.03 11.29 -0.30
C GLU A 244 11.95 10.50 -1.05
N GLY A 245 12.27 9.74 -2.10
CA GLY A 245 11.36 8.72 -2.59
C GLY A 245 9.97 9.22 -3.04
N PHE A 246 9.77 10.51 -3.27
CA PHE A 246 8.51 11.07 -3.73
C PHE A 246 8.62 11.32 -5.23
N TYR A 247 7.61 10.84 -5.95
CA TYR A 247 7.35 11.22 -7.32
C TYR A 247 6.18 12.20 -7.30
N ASN A 248 6.35 13.34 -7.96
CA ASN A 248 5.22 14.22 -8.26
C ASN A 248 4.27 13.62 -9.30
N ASP A 249 4.72 12.62 -10.08
CA ASP A 249 3.87 11.89 -11.03
C ASP A 249 2.81 11.04 -10.29
N PRO A 250 1.50 11.29 -10.53
CA PRO A 250 0.40 10.53 -9.95
C PRO A 250 0.46 9.01 -10.18
N ARG A 251 1.18 8.53 -11.21
CA ARG A 251 1.36 7.09 -11.49
C ARG A 251 2.03 6.33 -10.35
N PHE A 252 2.88 7.01 -9.58
CA PHE A 252 3.68 6.40 -8.50
C PHE A 252 3.12 6.76 -7.10
N ALA A 253 1.95 7.41 -7.04
CA ALA A 253 1.29 7.74 -5.80
C ALA A 253 0.93 6.46 -5.01
N GLY A 254 1.49 6.32 -3.80
CA GLY A 254 1.19 5.19 -2.90
C GLY A 254 2.22 4.07 -2.89
N TYR A 255 3.37 4.22 -3.55
CA TYR A 255 4.49 3.28 -3.39
C TYR A 255 4.99 3.29 -1.94
N ASP A 256 5.36 2.13 -1.41
CA ASP A 256 6.00 2.01 -0.11
C ASP A 256 7.48 2.44 -0.17
N SER A 257 8.13 2.60 0.98
CA SER A 257 9.53 3.03 1.05
C SER A 257 10.50 2.11 0.31
N GLU A 258 10.17 0.83 0.15
CA GLU A 258 11.03 -0.18 -0.48
C GLU A 258 10.95 -0.07 -2.00
N LYS A 259 9.73 -0.01 -2.55
CA LYS A 259 9.49 0.20 -3.98
C LYS A 259 10.08 1.51 -4.49
N ARG A 260 10.00 2.59 -3.70
CA ARG A 260 10.58 3.89 -4.04
C ARG A 260 12.11 3.84 -4.18
N ARG A 261 12.78 3.01 -3.39
CA ARG A 261 14.25 2.83 -3.44
C ARG A 261 14.68 2.05 -4.68
N THR A 262 13.96 0.97 -5.00
CA THR A 262 14.17 0.25 -6.26
C THR A 262 13.94 1.14 -7.46
N ASP A 263 12.98 2.07 -7.39
CA ASP A 263 12.69 2.99 -8.48
C ASP A 263 13.81 4.04 -8.69
N LYS A 264 14.45 4.53 -7.61
CA LYS A 264 15.66 5.37 -7.73
C LYS A 264 16.77 4.64 -8.51
N LEU A 265 17.05 3.38 -8.15
CA LEU A 265 18.03 2.55 -8.87
C LEU A 265 17.61 2.29 -10.32
N ALA A 266 16.32 2.05 -10.56
CA ALA A 266 15.76 1.83 -11.89
C ALA A 266 15.86 3.08 -12.77
N ALA A 267 15.62 4.27 -12.21
CA ALA A 267 15.73 5.55 -12.89
C ALA A 267 17.20 5.88 -13.25
N LEU A 268 18.14 5.61 -12.34
CA LEU A 268 19.58 5.70 -12.63
C LEU A 268 19.98 4.73 -13.73
N PHE A 269 19.58 3.46 -13.62
CA PHE A 269 19.85 2.41 -14.62
C PHE A 269 19.35 2.81 -16.01
N SER A 270 18.10 3.29 -16.09
CA SER A 270 17.50 3.78 -17.32
C SER A 270 18.29 4.92 -17.95
N SER A 271 18.64 5.93 -17.14
CA SER A 271 19.40 7.09 -17.61
C SER A 271 20.78 6.68 -18.13
N ILE A 272 21.44 5.71 -17.48
CA ILE A 272 22.74 5.18 -17.89
C ILE A 272 22.64 4.39 -19.20
N VAL A 273 21.72 3.43 -19.31
CA VAL A 273 21.62 2.55 -20.48
C VAL A 273 21.15 3.30 -21.74
N THR A 274 20.36 4.35 -21.57
CA THR A 274 19.88 5.17 -22.69
C THR A 274 20.86 6.27 -23.08
N SER A 275 21.90 6.51 -22.29
CA SER A 275 22.91 7.49 -22.59
C SER A 275 23.89 7.02 -23.65
N ASN A 276 24.36 7.95 -24.47
CA ASN A 276 25.39 7.69 -25.47
C ASN A 276 26.79 7.87 -24.85
N VAL A 277 27.20 6.91 -24.02
CA VAL A 277 28.53 6.86 -23.38
C VAL A 277 29.33 5.66 -23.85
N ASP A 278 30.64 5.68 -23.65
CA ASP A 278 31.52 4.55 -23.95
C ASP A 278 31.22 3.33 -23.08
N ILE A 279 31.56 2.15 -23.60
CA ILE A 279 31.19 0.86 -22.99
C ILE A 279 31.87 0.67 -21.62
N GLU A 280 33.10 1.12 -21.46
CA GLU A 280 33.86 0.98 -20.21
C GLU A 280 33.22 1.82 -19.10
N ARG A 281 32.96 3.11 -19.39
CA ARG A 281 32.26 4.02 -18.50
C ARG A 281 30.84 3.55 -18.16
N MET A 282 30.12 3.00 -19.13
CA MET A 282 28.81 2.38 -18.89
C MET A 282 28.93 1.18 -17.94
N ALA A 283 29.91 0.29 -18.17
CA ALA A 283 30.13 -0.89 -17.35
C ALA A 283 30.46 -0.52 -15.90
N ASP A 284 31.28 0.50 -15.67
CA ASP A 284 31.60 1.00 -14.33
C ASP A 284 30.35 1.49 -13.58
N MET A 285 29.50 2.25 -14.26
CA MET A 285 28.25 2.72 -13.68
C MET A 285 27.27 1.58 -13.37
N LEU A 286 27.14 0.61 -14.28
CA LEU A 286 26.29 -0.56 -14.08
C LEU A 286 26.81 -1.46 -12.94
N ASN A 287 28.12 -1.61 -12.81
CA ASN A 287 28.74 -2.33 -11.69
C ASN A 287 28.44 -1.65 -10.34
N ALA A 288 28.45 -0.31 -10.30
CA ALA A 288 28.08 0.45 -9.11
C ALA A 288 26.61 0.22 -8.72
N LEU A 289 25.70 0.23 -9.70
CA LEU A 289 24.28 -0.06 -9.47
C LEU A 289 24.04 -1.50 -9.03
N ALA A 290 24.70 -2.47 -9.65
CA ALA A 290 24.60 -3.88 -9.28
C ALA A 290 25.08 -4.13 -7.84
N TYR A 291 26.17 -3.47 -7.42
CA TYR A 291 26.65 -3.54 -6.05
C TYR A 291 25.63 -3.00 -5.04
N ALA A 292 25.00 -1.87 -5.35
CA ALA A 292 23.96 -1.27 -4.52
C ALA A 292 22.71 -2.17 -4.43
N ASP A 293 22.26 -2.77 -5.54
CA ASP A 293 21.11 -3.67 -5.56
C ASP A 293 21.33 -4.92 -4.69
N VAL A 294 22.50 -5.55 -4.80
CA VAL A 294 22.88 -6.71 -3.96
C VAL A 294 22.90 -6.33 -2.48
N MET A 295 23.40 -5.14 -2.14
CA MET A 295 23.41 -4.62 -0.78
C MET A 295 21.99 -4.45 -0.23
N ILE A 296 21.10 -3.83 -0.98
CA ILE A 296 19.69 -3.66 -0.59
C ILE A 296 19.02 -5.02 -0.40
N GLY A 297 19.22 -5.96 -1.34
CA GLY A 297 18.67 -7.31 -1.23
C GLY A 297 19.15 -8.07 0.01
N LYS A 298 20.42 -7.90 0.40
CA LYS A 298 20.96 -8.46 1.65
C LYS A 298 20.33 -7.81 2.88
N MET A 299 20.20 -6.48 2.91
CA MET A 299 19.59 -5.72 4.01
C MET A 299 18.14 -6.14 4.26
N GLY A 300 17.35 -6.34 3.19
CA GLY A 300 15.97 -6.82 3.29
C GLY A 300 15.88 -8.21 3.93
N ARG A 301 16.80 -9.12 3.61
CA ARG A 301 16.86 -10.46 4.21
C ARG A 301 17.29 -10.44 5.68
N THR A 302 18.27 -9.59 6.04
CA THR A 302 18.79 -9.49 7.41
C THR A 302 18.00 -8.53 8.31
N ARG A 303 17.00 -7.82 7.76
CA ARG A 303 16.21 -6.77 8.42
C ARG A 303 17.08 -5.61 8.97
N GLN A 304 18.26 -5.39 8.41
CA GLN A 304 19.19 -4.35 8.84
C GLN A 304 18.99 -3.04 8.07
N TRP A 305 17.80 -2.47 8.17
CA TRP A 305 17.42 -1.25 7.44
C TRP A 305 18.26 -0.01 7.78
N ARG A 306 18.96 -0.01 8.92
CA ARG A 306 19.90 1.06 9.32
C ARG A 306 21.03 1.27 8.32
N LEU A 307 21.38 0.26 7.53
CA LEU A 307 22.46 0.36 6.55
C LEU A 307 22.05 1.14 5.28
N LEU A 308 20.76 1.45 5.12
CA LEU A 308 20.27 2.23 3.99
C LEU A 308 20.89 3.64 3.91
N ARG A 309 21.27 4.22 5.06
CA ARG A 309 21.93 5.54 5.10
C ARG A 309 23.25 5.61 4.33
N TYR A 310 23.84 4.45 4.01
CA TYR A 310 25.09 4.37 3.26
C TYR A 310 24.89 4.16 1.76
N ILE A 311 23.67 3.85 1.30
CA ILE A 311 23.42 3.56 -0.11
C ILE A 311 23.63 4.82 -0.96
N ASP A 312 23.07 5.96 -0.56
CA ASP A 312 23.24 7.21 -1.31
C ASP A 312 24.71 7.66 -1.31
N THR A 313 25.44 7.44 -0.22
CA THR A 313 26.90 7.66 -0.15
C THR A 313 27.65 6.78 -1.16
N ILE A 314 27.39 5.48 -1.15
CA ILE A 314 28.06 4.51 -2.05
C ILE A 314 27.75 4.83 -3.52
N LEU A 315 26.47 5.10 -3.83
CA LEU A 315 26.03 5.46 -5.17
C LEU A 315 26.70 6.76 -5.63
N THR A 316 26.71 7.79 -4.78
CA THR A 316 27.35 9.06 -5.09
C THR A 316 28.82 8.85 -5.42
N TYR A 317 29.62 8.28 -4.52
CA TYR A 317 31.06 8.13 -4.76
C TYR A 317 31.41 7.24 -5.94
N LYS A 318 30.61 6.20 -6.22
CA LYS A 318 30.86 5.29 -7.35
C LYS A 318 30.37 5.84 -8.68
N LEU A 319 29.27 6.59 -8.71
CA LEU A 319 28.68 7.10 -9.94
C LEU A 319 29.15 8.51 -10.28
N PHE A 320 29.56 9.33 -9.31
CA PHE A 320 29.73 10.78 -9.49
C PHE A 320 30.57 11.12 -10.73
N ASN A 321 31.82 10.65 -10.81
CA ASN A 321 32.70 10.97 -11.94
C ASN A 321 32.18 10.38 -13.27
N ALA A 322 31.78 9.10 -13.26
CA ALA A 322 31.34 8.42 -14.48
C ALA A 322 29.98 8.93 -14.98
N SER A 323 29.18 9.62 -14.16
CA SER A 323 27.82 10.03 -14.52
C SER A 323 27.68 11.48 -15.01
N ARG A 324 28.77 12.25 -15.09
CA ARG A 324 28.73 13.66 -15.51
C ARG A 324 28.19 13.83 -16.93
N GLY A 325 27.26 14.76 -17.12
CA GLY A 325 26.72 15.11 -18.43
C GLY A 325 25.71 14.11 -19.01
N LEU A 326 25.27 13.13 -18.21
CA LEU A 326 24.16 12.27 -18.57
C LEU A 326 22.85 13.05 -18.52
N ALA A 327 21.94 12.75 -19.46
CA ALA A 327 20.57 13.22 -19.39
C ALA A 327 19.74 12.26 -18.52
N TYR A 328 18.84 12.82 -17.71
CA TYR A 328 17.84 12.02 -17.04
C TYR A 328 16.88 11.40 -18.06
N ASN A 329 16.64 10.10 -17.94
CA ASN A 329 15.65 9.39 -18.73
C ASN A 329 15.05 8.26 -17.89
N GLN A 330 13.79 8.40 -17.47
CA GLN A 330 13.06 7.33 -16.79
C GLN A 330 12.34 6.49 -17.83
N TYR A 331 12.51 5.17 -17.79
CA TYR A 331 11.79 4.26 -18.67
C TYR A 331 10.28 4.57 -18.62
N ASP A 332 9.76 5.13 -19.71
CA ASP A 332 8.52 4.63 -20.26
C ASP A 332 8.93 3.43 -21.09
N ILE A 333 8.88 2.20 -20.54
CA ILE A 333 8.56 1.08 -21.43
C ILE A 333 7.24 1.51 -22.06
N PRO A 334 7.16 1.72 -23.39
CA PRO A 334 5.92 2.15 -24.02
C PRO A 334 4.79 1.32 -23.46
N PHE A 335 3.71 1.94 -23.00
CA PHE A 335 2.61 1.26 -22.29
C PHE A 335 2.16 -0.03 -23.00
N VAL A 336 2.24 -0.03 -24.32
CA VAL A 336 2.01 -1.19 -25.21
C VAL A 336 2.94 -2.38 -24.90
N LEU A 337 4.25 -2.16 -24.80
CA LEU A 337 5.24 -3.19 -24.47
C LEU A 337 5.11 -3.65 -23.01
N MET A 338 4.86 -2.72 -22.09
CA MET A 338 4.71 -3.02 -20.68
C MET A 338 3.46 -3.88 -20.42
N ASN A 339 2.31 -3.49 -20.99
CA ASN A 339 1.08 -4.27 -20.94
C ASN A 339 1.28 -5.65 -21.56
N ARG A 340 1.98 -5.72 -22.69
CA ARG A 340 2.29 -6.99 -23.34
C ARG A 340 3.10 -7.88 -22.41
N VAL A 341 4.22 -7.41 -21.87
CA VAL A 341 5.07 -8.18 -20.94
C VAL A 341 4.28 -8.64 -19.71
N PHE A 342 3.52 -7.76 -19.06
CA PHE A 342 2.77 -8.13 -17.86
C PHE A 342 1.61 -9.09 -18.14
N ARG A 343 0.86 -8.85 -19.22
CA ARG A 343 -0.24 -9.72 -19.67
C ARG A 343 0.30 -11.10 -20.06
N GLU A 344 1.31 -11.15 -20.92
CA GLU A 344 1.95 -12.40 -21.36
C GLU A 344 2.58 -13.14 -20.17
N ALA A 345 3.24 -12.45 -19.24
CA ALA A 345 3.83 -13.07 -18.05
C ALA A 345 2.78 -13.65 -17.08
N ARG A 346 1.59 -13.05 -16.97
CA ARG A 346 0.47 -13.62 -16.19
C ARG A 346 -0.01 -14.92 -16.81
N LEU A 347 -0.22 -14.90 -18.13
CA LEU A 347 -0.70 -16.01 -18.92
C LEU A 347 0.31 -17.19 -18.93
N ILE A 348 1.60 -16.92 -19.16
CA ILE A 348 2.68 -17.93 -19.09
C ILE A 348 2.74 -18.59 -17.71
N ARG A 349 2.55 -17.82 -16.63
CA ARG A 349 2.53 -18.35 -15.25
C ARG A 349 1.37 -19.32 -15.01
N GLU A 350 0.24 -19.13 -15.69
CA GLU A 350 -0.90 -20.02 -15.63
C GLU A 350 -0.58 -21.37 -16.30
N ILE A 351 0.03 -21.34 -17.50
CA ILE A 351 0.47 -22.54 -18.21
C ILE A 351 1.50 -23.32 -17.38
N ILE A 352 2.52 -22.63 -16.86
CA ILE A 352 3.53 -23.23 -15.97
C ILE A 352 2.89 -23.83 -14.73
N GLY A 353 1.86 -23.17 -14.17
CA GLY A 353 1.12 -23.64 -13.01
C GLY A 353 0.34 -24.93 -13.28
N ALA A 354 -0.30 -25.03 -14.45
CA ALA A 354 -0.99 -26.25 -14.86
C ALA A 354 0.00 -27.39 -15.15
N LEU A 355 1.09 -27.12 -15.88
CA LEU A 355 2.13 -28.10 -16.15
C LEU A 355 2.73 -28.65 -14.85
N ALA A 356 3.07 -27.78 -13.91
CA ALA A 356 3.59 -28.17 -12.61
C ALA A 356 2.61 -29.07 -11.84
N ARG A 357 1.30 -28.76 -11.87
CA ARG A 357 0.26 -29.57 -11.23
C ARG A 357 0.14 -30.96 -11.86
N ASN A 358 0.09 -31.05 -13.18
CA ASN A 358 -0.16 -32.30 -13.89
C ASN A 358 1.06 -33.22 -13.95
N THR A 359 2.26 -32.64 -13.96
CA THR A 359 3.51 -33.41 -14.02
C THR A 359 4.16 -33.60 -12.64
N HIS A 360 3.55 -33.07 -11.57
CA HIS A 360 4.06 -33.13 -10.21
C HIS A 360 5.49 -32.60 -10.04
N ILE A 361 5.88 -31.60 -10.85
CA ILE A 361 7.19 -30.94 -10.76
C ILE A 361 7.06 -29.50 -10.24
N SER A 362 8.18 -28.91 -9.83
CA SER A 362 8.20 -27.50 -9.43
C SER A 362 7.90 -26.58 -10.62
N LYS A 363 7.26 -25.43 -10.36
CA LYS A 363 7.01 -24.40 -11.38
C LYS A 363 8.27 -23.96 -12.13
N ARG A 364 9.42 -23.91 -11.42
CA ARG A 364 10.71 -23.59 -12.03
C ARG A 364 11.15 -24.65 -13.04
N ARG A 365 10.97 -25.93 -12.71
CA ARG A 365 11.29 -27.04 -13.63
C ARG A 365 10.29 -27.09 -14.79
N ALA A 366 9.01 -26.85 -14.55
CA ALA A 366 7.99 -26.75 -15.59
C ALA A 366 8.25 -25.60 -16.59
N ALA A 367 8.76 -24.45 -16.11
CA ALA A 367 9.15 -23.34 -16.97
C ALA A 367 10.21 -23.73 -18.00
N ASN A 368 11.19 -24.56 -17.61
CA ASN A 368 12.22 -25.04 -18.53
C ASN A 368 11.66 -25.96 -19.63
N PHE A 369 10.53 -26.62 -19.37
CA PHE A 369 9.88 -27.52 -20.33
C PHE A 369 8.86 -26.82 -21.24
N LEU A 370 8.46 -25.59 -20.92
CA LEU A 370 7.46 -24.84 -21.68
C LEU A 370 7.82 -24.67 -23.18
N PRO A 371 9.07 -24.32 -23.57
CA PRO A 371 9.43 -24.20 -24.98
C PRO A 371 9.28 -25.52 -25.75
N TYR A 372 9.62 -26.64 -25.10
CA TYR A 372 9.50 -27.97 -25.69
C TYR A 372 8.04 -28.38 -25.86
N LEU A 373 7.19 -28.05 -24.88
CA LEU A 373 5.75 -28.27 -25.00
C LEU A 373 5.17 -27.48 -26.17
N LEU A 374 5.45 -26.18 -26.25
CA LEU A 374 4.98 -25.34 -27.37
C LEU A 374 5.50 -25.86 -28.72
N PHE A 375 6.73 -26.37 -28.75
CA PHE A 375 7.28 -27.01 -29.94
C PHE A 375 6.54 -28.30 -30.33
N ILE A 376 6.25 -29.18 -29.36
CA ILE A 376 5.46 -30.40 -29.60
C ILE A 376 4.06 -30.03 -30.13
N LEU A 377 3.39 -29.08 -29.47
CA LEU A 377 2.08 -28.55 -29.87
C LEU A 377 2.11 -27.94 -31.26
N SER A 378 3.23 -27.35 -31.69
CA SER A 378 3.38 -26.81 -33.05
C SER A 378 3.45 -27.88 -34.15
N LYS A 379 3.80 -29.12 -33.79
CA LYS A 379 4.00 -30.24 -34.72
C LYS A 379 2.82 -31.20 -34.73
N SER A 380 2.12 -31.35 -33.61
CA SER A 380 0.85 -32.07 -33.57
C SER A 380 -0.26 -31.19 -34.15
N LYS A 381 -1.16 -31.74 -34.96
CA LYS A 381 -2.43 -31.09 -35.32
C LYS A 381 -3.33 -31.08 -34.08
N PHE A 382 -3.00 -30.24 -33.12
CA PHE A 382 -3.57 -30.27 -31.79
C PHE A 382 -4.51 -29.09 -31.59
N ASP A 383 -5.70 -29.36 -31.04
CA ASP A 383 -6.66 -28.33 -30.74
C ASP A 383 -6.26 -27.62 -29.44
N VAL A 384 -5.98 -26.32 -29.56
CA VAL A 384 -5.61 -25.47 -28.42
C VAL A 384 -6.79 -25.34 -27.45
N ASP A 385 -8.04 -25.37 -27.92
CA ASP A 385 -9.21 -25.30 -27.05
C ASP A 385 -9.34 -26.55 -26.17
N GLU A 386 -9.09 -27.73 -26.73
CA GLU A 386 -9.08 -28.98 -25.98
C GLU A 386 -8.02 -28.98 -24.88
N PHE A 387 -6.82 -28.46 -25.20
CA PHE A 387 -5.73 -28.30 -24.24
C PHE A 387 -6.12 -27.40 -23.07
N LEU A 388 -6.66 -26.22 -23.35
CA LEU A 388 -6.99 -25.24 -22.34
C LEU A 388 -8.11 -25.77 -21.42
N ASN A 389 -9.12 -26.40 -22.00
CA ASN A 389 -10.23 -27.01 -21.27
C ASN A 389 -9.77 -28.17 -20.38
N ALA A 390 -8.95 -29.09 -20.91
CA ALA A 390 -8.42 -30.23 -20.15
C ALA A 390 -7.58 -29.81 -18.93
N ASN A 391 -7.03 -28.58 -18.95
CA ASN A 391 -6.15 -28.07 -17.90
C ASN A 391 -6.79 -26.99 -17.01
N ASN A 392 -8.09 -26.71 -17.16
CA ASN A 392 -8.80 -25.61 -16.48
C ASN A 392 -8.07 -24.27 -16.62
N MET A 393 -7.64 -23.95 -17.83
CA MET A 393 -6.92 -22.73 -18.17
C MET A 393 -7.87 -21.66 -18.72
N SER A 394 -7.50 -20.39 -18.55
CA SER A 394 -8.26 -19.25 -19.06
C SER A 394 -8.37 -19.26 -20.60
N PRO A 395 -9.55 -18.97 -21.18
CA PRO A 395 -9.73 -18.90 -22.64
C PRO A 395 -8.85 -17.84 -23.32
N GLU A 396 -8.44 -16.81 -22.57
CA GLU A 396 -7.52 -15.75 -23.00
C GLU A 396 -6.13 -16.28 -23.40
N LEU A 397 -5.79 -17.52 -23.05
CA LEU A 397 -4.52 -18.16 -23.39
C LEU A 397 -4.42 -18.64 -24.84
N LYS A 398 -5.54 -18.79 -25.54
CA LYS A 398 -5.57 -19.34 -26.90
C LYS A 398 -4.72 -18.54 -27.87
N GLU A 399 -4.98 -17.24 -27.95
CA GLU A 399 -4.28 -16.30 -28.84
C GLU A 399 -2.78 -16.26 -28.55
N LEU A 400 -2.40 -16.36 -27.26
CA LEU A 400 -1.00 -16.38 -26.85
C LEU A 400 -0.29 -17.68 -27.27
N VAL A 401 -0.91 -18.83 -27.02
CA VAL A 401 -0.33 -20.14 -27.34
C VAL A 401 -0.20 -20.31 -28.85
N GLU A 402 -1.23 -19.95 -29.62
CA GLU A 402 -1.19 -19.96 -31.09
C GLU A 402 -0.14 -18.99 -31.64
N GLY A 403 -0.06 -17.77 -31.08
CA GLY A 403 0.94 -16.78 -31.44
C GLY A 403 2.38 -17.24 -31.19
N GLU A 404 2.63 -17.91 -30.07
CA GLU A 404 3.97 -18.39 -29.72
C GLU A 404 4.35 -19.66 -30.50
N ILE A 405 3.40 -20.55 -30.75
CA ILE A 405 3.54 -21.66 -31.71
C ILE A 405 3.92 -21.12 -33.09
N ALA A 406 3.23 -20.10 -33.59
CA ALA A 406 3.52 -19.50 -34.89
C ALA A 406 4.92 -18.86 -34.94
N ARG A 407 5.37 -18.22 -33.85
CA ARG A 407 6.75 -17.69 -33.75
C ARG A 407 7.79 -18.80 -33.76
N LEU A 408 7.59 -19.85 -32.98
CA LEU A 408 8.50 -21.00 -32.93
C LEU A 408 8.60 -21.69 -34.30
N VAL A 409 7.49 -21.85 -35.02
CA VAL A 409 7.49 -22.38 -36.40
C VAL A 409 8.29 -21.50 -37.35
N LYS A 410 8.23 -20.17 -37.22
CA LYS A 410 9.04 -19.25 -38.04
C LYS A 410 10.54 -19.34 -37.72
N VAL A 411 10.89 -19.51 -36.45
CA VAL A 411 12.29 -19.62 -36.00
C VAL A 411 12.91 -20.94 -36.43
N VAL A 412 12.17 -22.06 -36.34
CA VAL A 412 12.66 -23.41 -36.71
C VAL A 412 12.73 -23.63 -38.23
N LYS A 413 12.02 -22.82 -39.03
CA LYS A 413 12.10 -22.85 -40.50
C LYS A 413 13.31 -22.08 -41.07
N LYS A 414 13.96 -21.24 -40.28
CA LYS A 414 15.26 -20.65 -40.58
C LYS A 414 16.35 -21.53 -40.00
#